data_AF-A0A1F8XVM3-F1
#
_entry.id   AF-A0A1F8XVM3-F1
#
_cell.length_a   1.000
_cell.length_b   1.000
_cell.length_c   1.000
_cell.angle_alpha   90.00
_cell.angle_beta   90.00
_cell.angle_gamma   90.00
#
_symmetry.space_group_name_H-M   'P 1'
#
loop_
_entity.id
_entity.type
_entity.pdbx_description
1 polymer ?
#
loop_
_entity_poly.entity_id
_entity_poly.type
_entity_poly.pdbx_seq_one_letter_code
_entity_poly.pdbx_strand_id
1 'polypeptide(L)'
;MRNKIAALVAIKAVVILILLASGIGGLKVSDVFAEPAKDAHGVKPAVSETKPGSGKEKSLLAAINSRQGELDQRDEELKTREERLSVIKADIDARIAELNKVHNRIEAFVKKIDEINDERVKKLVRIYESMGPEEAASRIEKLDEAMAVMILASVSEKKAAKILGFVDVDKSVRLSRSLRVKD
;
A
#
# COMPACT_ATOMS: atom_id res chain seq x y z
N MET A 1 -9.01 9.39 19.27
CA MET A 1 -8.83 9.81 17.85
C MET A 1 -7.43 10.35 17.52
N ARG A 2 -6.74 11.05 18.42
CA ARG A 2 -5.38 11.62 18.18
C ARG A 2 -4.29 10.58 17.85
N ASN A 3 -4.33 9.40 18.46
CA ASN A 3 -3.34 8.35 18.22
C ASN A 3 -3.46 7.69 16.83
N LYS A 4 -4.67 7.69 16.22
CA LYS A 4 -4.88 7.14 14.87
C LYS A 4 -4.34 8.05 13.77
N ILE A 5 -4.37 9.38 13.99
CA ILE A 5 -3.83 10.37 13.05
C ILE A 5 -2.29 10.40 13.10
N ALA A 6 -1.71 10.27 14.29
CA ALA A 6 -0.25 10.18 14.45
C ALA A 6 0.33 8.94 13.74
N ALA A 7 -0.35 7.80 13.80
CA ALA A 7 0.07 6.58 13.10
C ALA A 7 0.04 6.75 11.57
N LEU A 8 -0.92 7.48 11.02
CA LEU A 8 -1.08 7.67 9.57
C LEU A 8 -0.06 8.67 8.99
N VAL A 9 0.34 9.66 9.79
CA VAL A 9 1.43 10.60 9.44
C VAL A 9 2.79 9.91 9.49
N ALA A 10 3.02 9.03 10.48
CA ALA A 10 4.25 8.25 10.58
C ALA A 10 4.43 7.30 9.39
N ILE A 11 3.35 6.65 8.92
CA ILE A 11 3.40 5.78 7.73
C ILE A 11 3.71 6.58 6.46
N LYS A 12 3.11 7.76 6.28
CA LYS A 12 3.42 8.64 5.13
C LYS A 12 4.87 9.15 5.15
N ALA A 13 5.40 9.51 6.32
CA ALA A 13 6.78 9.94 6.46
C ALA A 13 7.78 8.82 6.13
N VAL A 14 7.47 7.58 6.50
CA VAL A 14 8.31 6.41 6.18
C VAL A 14 8.27 6.09 4.69
N VAL A 15 7.13 6.23 4.01
CA VAL A 15 7.03 6.04 2.54
C VAL A 15 7.82 7.12 1.77
N ILE A 16 7.77 8.37 2.24
CA ILE A 16 8.56 9.47 1.66
C ILE A 16 10.06 9.26 1.91
N LEU A 17 10.43 8.70 3.07
CA LEU A 17 11.83 8.37 3.38
C LEU A 17 12.34 7.20 2.53
N ILE A 18 11.50 6.20 2.25
CA ILE A 18 11.84 5.06 1.39
C ILE A 18 11.98 5.50 -0.07
N LEU A 19 11.20 6.49 -0.53
CA LEU A 19 11.36 7.07 -1.87
C LEU A 19 12.65 7.89 -2.05
N LEU A 20 13.26 8.38 -0.96
CA LEU A 20 14.55 9.06 -0.98
C LEU A 20 15.76 8.12 -0.85
N ALA A 21 15.55 6.91 -0.31
CA ALA A 21 16.61 5.91 -0.16
C ALA A 21 16.92 5.13 -1.45
N SER A 22 16.02 5.13 -2.44
CA SER A 22 16.26 4.62 -3.80
C SER A 22 16.92 5.68 -4.69
N GLY A 23 18.05 6.24 -4.26
CA GLY A 23 19.09 6.79 -5.15
C GLY A 23 18.67 7.63 -6.37
N ILE A 24 17.62 8.46 -6.29
CA ILE A 24 17.39 9.56 -7.25
C ILE A 24 17.78 10.84 -6.53
N GLY A 25 19.08 10.99 -6.31
CA GLY A 25 19.68 12.20 -5.81
C GLY A 25 19.71 13.26 -6.90
N GLY A 26 18.84 14.26 -6.76
CA GLY A 26 19.03 15.60 -7.35
C GLY A 26 18.46 15.81 -8.74
N LEU A 27 17.17 16.18 -8.81
CA LEU A 27 16.69 17.08 -9.87
C LEU A 27 16.05 18.30 -9.21
N LYS A 28 16.79 19.42 -9.23
CA LYS A 28 16.23 20.75 -9.03
C LYS A 28 15.44 21.11 -10.29
N VAL A 29 14.15 21.39 -10.12
CA VAL A 29 13.18 21.62 -11.21
C VAL A 29 13.17 23.10 -11.65
N SER A 30 14.31 23.81 -11.63
CA SER A 30 14.35 25.26 -11.93
C SER A 30 15.00 25.65 -13.25
N ASP A 31 15.66 24.75 -13.99
CA ASP A 31 16.49 25.17 -15.13
C ASP A 31 15.89 24.80 -16.51
N VAL A 32 14.61 24.46 -16.58
CA VAL A 32 13.92 24.09 -17.85
C VAL A 32 13.43 25.31 -18.65
N PHE A 33 13.58 26.54 -18.13
CA PHE A 33 13.30 27.76 -18.89
C PHE A 33 14.47 28.73 -18.82
N ALA A 34 15.43 28.55 -19.72
CA ALA A 34 16.38 29.58 -20.11
C ALA A 34 16.44 29.64 -21.63
N GLU A 35 15.62 30.55 -22.18
CA GLU A 35 15.77 31.08 -23.52
C GLU A 35 16.99 32.01 -23.54
N PRO A 36 18.03 31.76 -24.35
CA PRO A 36 18.99 32.79 -24.69
C PRO A 36 18.54 33.43 -26.00
N ALA A 37 18.04 34.65 -25.88
CA ALA A 37 17.90 35.55 -27.01
C ALA A 37 19.27 36.17 -27.34
N LYS A 38 19.51 36.31 -28.66
CA LYS A 38 20.44 37.25 -29.36
C LYS A 38 21.92 36.79 -29.39
N ASP A 39 22.65 36.79 -30.51
CA ASP A 39 22.69 37.75 -31.63
C ASP A 39 23.16 37.16 -32.98
N ALA A 40 22.72 37.82 -34.05
CA ALA A 40 23.39 38.09 -35.33
C ALA A 40 23.85 36.92 -36.24
N HIS A 41 23.20 36.80 -37.41
CA HIS A 41 23.78 37.29 -38.68
C HIS A 41 22.70 37.31 -39.78
N GLY A 42 22.41 38.49 -40.30
CA GLY A 42 21.63 38.65 -41.52
C GLY A 42 22.46 38.23 -42.73
N VAL A 43 22.05 37.17 -43.41
CA VAL A 43 22.63 36.76 -44.70
C VAL A 43 21.75 37.31 -45.82
N LYS A 44 22.24 38.35 -46.50
CA LYS A 44 21.73 38.81 -47.80
C LYS A 44 21.75 37.65 -48.81
N PRO A 45 20.71 37.43 -49.62
CA PRO A 45 20.79 36.50 -50.73
C PRO A 45 21.47 37.21 -51.92
N ALA A 46 22.78 37.02 -52.08
CA ALA A 46 23.45 37.27 -53.34
C ALA A 46 23.37 35.99 -54.18
N VAL A 47 22.39 35.94 -55.08
CA VAL A 47 22.35 34.96 -56.16
C VAL A 47 23.54 35.26 -57.07
N SER A 48 24.51 34.36 -57.11
CA SER A 48 25.48 34.27 -58.19
C SER A 48 25.38 32.85 -58.76
N GLU A 49 24.88 32.80 -59.99
CA GLU A 49 24.90 31.60 -60.82
C GLU A 49 26.35 31.27 -61.19
N THR A 50 26.79 30.04 -60.93
CA THR A 50 27.84 29.40 -61.74
C THR A 50 27.84 27.88 -61.55
N LYS A 51 27.56 27.19 -62.68
CA LYS A 51 27.79 25.78 -63.08
C LYS A 51 27.34 24.60 -62.18
N PRO A 52 26.64 23.60 -62.77
CA PRO A 52 26.17 22.41 -62.08
C PRO A 52 27.27 21.34 -61.98
N GLY A 53 27.30 20.59 -60.87
CA GLY A 53 27.94 19.26 -60.81
C GLY A 53 28.87 19.01 -59.63
N SER A 54 28.62 17.89 -58.92
CA SER A 54 29.56 17.14 -58.05
C SER A 54 29.82 17.66 -56.63
N GLY A 55 30.06 18.96 -56.41
CA GLY A 55 30.45 19.47 -55.08
C GLY A 55 29.32 19.52 -54.05
N LYS A 56 28.15 20.07 -54.45
CA LYS A 56 26.97 20.20 -53.58
C LYS A 56 26.30 18.85 -53.31
N GLU A 57 26.27 17.96 -54.31
CA GLU A 57 25.74 16.59 -54.18
C GLU A 57 26.57 15.76 -53.20
N LYS A 58 27.90 15.83 -53.26
CA LYS A 58 28.77 15.14 -52.29
C LYS A 58 28.59 15.66 -50.86
N SER A 59 28.39 16.97 -50.68
CA SER A 59 28.12 17.58 -49.36
C SER A 59 26.76 17.12 -48.80
N LEU A 60 25.72 17.10 -49.63
CA LEU A 60 24.39 16.58 -49.26
C LEU A 60 24.45 15.09 -48.88
N LEU A 61 25.15 14.27 -49.66
CA LEU A 61 25.32 12.85 -49.36
C LEU A 61 26.09 12.62 -48.05
N ALA A 62 27.12 13.41 -47.77
CA ALA A 62 27.85 13.35 -46.50
C ALA A 62 26.95 13.73 -45.31
N ALA A 63 26.11 14.76 -45.45
CA ALA A 63 25.16 15.16 -44.41
C ALA A 63 24.09 14.09 -44.16
N ILE A 64 23.59 13.44 -45.21
CA ILE A 64 22.65 12.32 -45.10
C ILE A 64 23.29 11.14 -44.37
N ASN A 65 24.49 10.72 -44.77
CA ASN A 65 25.19 9.60 -44.13
C ASN A 65 25.52 9.89 -42.65
N SER A 66 25.93 11.12 -42.33
CA SER A 66 26.15 11.54 -40.93
C SER A 66 24.88 11.44 -40.10
N ARG A 67 23.76 11.94 -40.65
CA ARG A 67 22.46 11.89 -39.96
C ARG A 67 21.97 10.45 -39.81
N GLN A 68 22.21 9.60 -40.80
CA GLN A 68 21.85 8.19 -40.74
C GLN A 68 22.62 7.47 -39.64
N GLY A 69 23.94 7.70 -39.53
CA GLY A 69 24.74 7.15 -38.42
C GLY A 69 24.29 7.64 -37.04
N GLU A 70 23.90 8.91 -36.91
CA GLU A 70 23.31 9.42 -35.65
C GLU A 70 21.97 8.76 -35.30
N LEU A 71 21.14 8.47 -36.31
CA LEU A 71 19.87 7.79 -36.12
C LEU A 71 20.09 6.33 -35.72
N ASP A 72 21.00 5.62 -36.41
CA ASP A 72 21.33 4.24 -36.11
C ASP A 72 21.84 4.07 -34.66
N GLN A 73 22.70 4.99 -34.20
CA GLN A 73 23.18 5.02 -32.81
C GLN A 73 22.04 5.25 -31.81
N ARG A 74 21.12 6.18 -32.11
CA ARG A 74 19.95 6.43 -31.25
C ARG A 74 19.01 5.22 -31.21
N ASP A 75 18.81 4.55 -32.34
CA ASP A 75 17.95 3.37 -32.43
C ASP A 75 18.54 2.20 -31.63
N GLU A 76 19.86 1.97 -31.67
CA GLU A 76 20.52 0.96 -30.84
C GLU A 76 20.42 1.30 -29.33
N GLU A 77 20.61 2.56 -28.97
CA GLU A 77 20.44 3.01 -27.58
C GLU A 77 19.00 2.81 -27.09
N LEU A 78 18.00 3.18 -27.90
CA LEU A 78 16.58 3.03 -27.57
C LEU A 78 16.23 1.56 -27.42
N LYS A 79 16.66 0.70 -28.35
CA LYS A 79 16.44 -0.75 -28.27
C LYS A 79 17.01 -1.35 -26.99
N THR A 80 18.24 -0.96 -26.62
CA THR A 80 18.87 -1.42 -25.39
C THR A 80 18.09 -0.97 -24.14
N ARG A 81 17.56 0.26 -24.14
CA ARG A 81 16.72 0.76 -23.05
C ARG A 81 15.39 0.02 -22.97
N GLU A 82 14.75 -0.24 -24.10
CA GLU A 82 13.49 -0.98 -24.18
C GLU A 82 13.63 -2.40 -23.65
N GLU A 83 14.70 -3.11 -24.03
CA GLU A 83 15.00 -4.45 -23.51
C GLU A 83 15.19 -4.44 -21.98
N ARG A 84 15.96 -3.48 -21.45
CA ARG A 84 16.13 -3.32 -20.00
C ARG A 84 14.83 -3.01 -19.28
N LEU A 85 14.02 -2.09 -19.82
CA LEU A 85 12.72 -1.74 -19.24
C LEU A 85 11.76 -2.93 -19.26
N SER A 86 11.78 -3.73 -20.32
CA SER A 86 10.97 -4.95 -20.44
C SER A 86 11.31 -5.96 -19.34
N VAL A 87 12.61 -6.20 -19.10
CA VAL A 87 13.07 -7.11 -18.03
C VAL A 87 12.66 -6.58 -16.66
N ILE A 88 12.84 -5.29 -16.40
CA ILE A 88 12.45 -4.67 -15.12
C ILE A 88 10.93 -4.78 -14.92
N LYS A 89 10.15 -4.52 -15.96
CA LYS A 89 8.69 -4.64 -15.89
C LYS A 89 8.27 -6.07 -15.56
N ALA A 90 8.87 -7.07 -16.20
CA ALA A 90 8.61 -8.47 -15.90
C ALA A 90 8.97 -8.85 -14.44
N ASP A 91 10.09 -8.34 -13.90
CA ASP A 91 10.47 -8.54 -12.50
C ASP A 91 9.46 -7.89 -11.54
N ILE A 92 9.02 -6.67 -11.84
CA ILE A 92 8.01 -5.96 -11.05
C ILE A 92 6.69 -6.74 -11.05
N ASP A 93 6.22 -7.18 -12.22
CA ASP A 93 4.98 -7.95 -12.34
C ASP A 93 5.06 -9.28 -11.57
N ALA A 94 6.21 -9.96 -11.62
CA ALA A 94 6.46 -11.17 -10.83
C ALA A 94 6.41 -10.91 -9.32
N ARG A 95 7.05 -9.84 -8.84
CA ARG A 95 7.02 -9.44 -7.43
C ARG A 95 5.62 -9.06 -6.96
N ILE A 96 4.85 -8.35 -7.79
CA ILE A 96 3.45 -8.01 -7.49
C ILE A 96 2.61 -9.29 -7.38
N ALA A 97 2.80 -10.26 -8.28
CA ALA A 97 2.10 -11.54 -8.21
C ALA A 97 2.44 -12.31 -6.92
N GLU A 98 3.70 -12.33 -6.51
CA GLU A 98 4.13 -12.95 -5.26
C GLU A 98 3.53 -12.25 -4.03
N LEU A 99 3.58 -10.92 -3.99
CA LEU A 99 2.99 -10.13 -2.91
C LEU A 99 1.48 -10.38 -2.79
N ASN A 100 0.77 -10.40 -3.92
CA ASN A 100 -0.66 -10.71 -3.93
C ASN A 100 -0.95 -12.12 -3.42
N LYS A 101 -0.10 -13.10 -3.78
CA LYS A 101 -0.22 -14.47 -3.29
C LYS A 101 -0.04 -14.56 -1.77
N VAL A 102 0.96 -13.86 -1.23
CA VAL A 102 1.21 -13.79 0.22
C VAL A 102 0.07 -13.07 0.92
N HIS A 103 -0.39 -11.93 0.38
CA HIS A 103 -1.52 -11.17 0.91
C HIS A 103 -2.78 -12.04 1.00
N ASN A 104 -3.16 -12.71 -0.09
CA ASN A 104 -4.32 -13.60 -0.11
C ASN A 104 -4.19 -14.76 0.89
N ARG A 105 -2.97 -15.29 1.08
CA ARG A 105 -2.72 -16.34 2.06
C ARG A 105 -2.88 -15.83 3.49
N ILE A 106 -2.43 -14.61 3.78
CA ILE A 106 -2.63 -13.97 5.08
C ILE A 106 -4.12 -13.73 5.32
N GLU A 107 -4.84 -13.17 4.35
CA GLU A 107 -6.29 -12.96 4.47
C GLU A 107 -7.05 -14.28 4.72
N ALA A 108 -6.67 -15.35 4.02
CA ALA A 108 -7.26 -16.68 4.24
C ALA A 108 -6.96 -17.21 5.66
N PHE A 109 -5.75 -16.99 6.18
CA PHE A 109 -5.41 -17.37 7.55
C PHE A 109 -6.18 -16.55 8.59
N VAL A 110 -6.33 -15.24 8.38
CA VAL A 110 -7.11 -14.37 9.27
C VAL A 110 -8.56 -14.85 9.31
N LYS A 111 -9.19 -15.07 8.15
CA LYS A 111 -10.56 -15.60 8.07
C LYS A 111 -10.69 -16.94 8.80
N LYS A 112 -9.73 -17.85 8.63
CA LYS A 112 -9.74 -19.14 9.33
C LYS A 112 -9.60 -19.00 10.85
N ILE A 113 -8.79 -18.05 11.32
CA ILE A 113 -8.66 -17.76 12.75
C ILE A 113 -9.97 -17.20 13.29
N ASP A 114 -10.61 -16.28 12.57
CA ASP A 114 -11.90 -15.71 12.95
C ASP A 114 -12.99 -16.78 13.00
N GLU A 115 -13.08 -17.65 12.00
CA GLU A 115 -14.01 -18.79 11.98
C GLU A 115 -13.81 -19.72 13.19
N ILE A 116 -12.55 -20.08 13.51
CA ILE A 116 -12.24 -20.94 14.66
C ILE A 116 -12.60 -20.23 15.98
N ASN A 117 -12.33 -18.93 16.08
CA ASN A 117 -12.68 -18.15 17.27
C ASN A 117 -14.20 -18.06 17.43
N ASP A 118 -14.94 -17.81 16.36
CA ASP A 118 -16.40 -17.79 16.35
C ASP A 118 -16.99 -19.13 16.77
N GLU A 119 -16.46 -20.25 16.27
CA GLU A 119 -16.90 -21.59 16.69
C GLU A 119 -16.63 -21.85 18.17
N ARG A 120 -15.44 -21.46 18.66
CA ARG A 120 -15.08 -21.58 20.08
C ARG A 120 -16.00 -20.75 20.97
N VAL A 121 -16.26 -19.49 20.59
CA VAL A 121 -17.18 -18.60 21.31
C VAL A 121 -18.58 -19.19 21.29
N LYS A 122 -19.10 -19.63 20.13
CA LYS A 122 -20.41 -20.28 20.03
C LYS A 122 -20.51 -21.53 20.92
N LYS A 123 -19.45 -22.33 20.99
CA LYS A 123 -19.41 -23.51 21.87
C LYS A 123 -19.45 -23.12 23.35
N LEU A 124 -18.68 -22.10 23.74
CA LEU A 124 -18.70 -21.57 25.10
C LEU A 124 -20.08 -21.04 25.47
N VAL A 125 -20.69 -20.24 24.59
CA VAL A 125 -22.06 -19.73 24.77
C VAL A 125 -23.04 -20.88 24.99
N ARG A 126 -23.02 -21.91 24.14
CA ARG A 126 -23.92 -23.07 24.31
C ARG A 126 -23.77 -23.76 25.67
N ILE A 127 -22.54 -23.92 26.16
CA ILE A 127 -22.28 -24.54 27.47
C ILE A 127 -22.90 -23.71 28.60
N TYR A 128 -22.67 -22.40 28.60
CA TYR A 128 -23.25 -21.51 29.61
C TYR A 128 -24.75 -21.32 29.45
N GLU A 129 -25.28 -21.44 28.23
CA GLU A 129 -26.71 -21.42 27.99
C GLU A 129 -27.41 -22.70 28.46
N SER A 130 -26.80 -23.87 28.31
CA SER A 130 -27.39 -25.11 28.84
C SER A 130 -27.23 -25.26 30.35
N MET A 131 -26.38 -24.44 30.98
CA MET A 131 -26.12 -24.46 32.42
C MET A 131 -27.20 -23.70 33.21
N GLY A 132 -27.45 -24.14 34.45
CA GLY A 132 -28.32 -23.42 35.37
C GLY A 132 -27.76 -22.02 35.71
N PRO A 133 -28.60 -20.98 35.88
CA PRO A 133 -28.13 -19.62 36.16
C PRO A 133 -27.28 -19.49 37.43
N GLU A 134 -27.62 -20.25 38.48
CA GLU A 134 -26.89 -20.27 39.75
C GLU A 134 -25.50 -20.93 39.59
N GLU A 135 -25.43 -22.06 38.89
CA GLU A 135 -24.16 -22.75 38.62
C GLU A 135 -23.26 -21.89 37.72
N ALA A 136 -23.84 -21.25 36.71
CA ALA A 136 -23.13 -20.32 35.83
C ALA A 136 -22.57 -19.11 36.62
N ALA A 137 -23.35 -18.54 37.54
CA ALA A 137 -22.91 -17.44 38.39
C ALA A 137 -21.71 -17.84 39.26
N SER A 138 -21.77 -18.99 39.95
CA SER A 138 -20.66 -19.47 40.79
C SER A 138 -19.36 -19.68 40.00
N ARG A 139 -19.46 -20.08 38.72
CA ARG A 139 -18.29 -20.21 37.83
C ARG A 139 -17.78 -18.85 37.34
N ILE A 140 -18.67 -17.92 37.01
CA ILE A 140 -18.32 -16.53 36.62
C ILE A 140 -17.64 -15.78 37.77
N GLU A 141 -18.01 -16.05 39.01
CA GLU A 141 -17.35 -15.47 40.18
C GLU A 141 -15.87 -15.85 40.28
N LYS A 142 -15.49 -17.03 39.77
CA LYS A 142 -14.09 -17.50 39.75
C LYS A 142 -13.33 -17.12 38.47
N LEU A 143 -14.03 -16.63 37.45
CA LEU A 143 -13.42 -16.18 36.20
C LEU A 143 -12.82 -14.78 36.31
N ASP A 144 -11.84 -14.50 35.47
CA ASP A 144 -11.32 -13.16 35.24
C ASP A 144 -12.42 -12.25 34.65
N GLU A 145 -12.29 -10.95 34.91
CA GLU A 145 -13.33 -9.99 34.55
C GLU A 145 -13.54 -9.91 33.03
N ALA A 146 -12.49 -10.01 32.24
CA ALA A 146 -12.56 -9.93 30.78
C ALA A 146 -13.32 -11.12 30.17
N MET A 147 -13.01 -12.34 30.63
CA MET A 147 -13.69 -13.57 30.19
C MET A 147 -15.16 -13.59 30.65
N ALA A 148 -15.43 -13.16 31.87
CA ALA A 148 -16.80 -13.03 32.39
C ALA A 148 -17.64 -12.06 31.54
N VAL A 149 -17.10 -10.90 31.20
CA VAL A 149 -17.75 -9.91 30.32
C VAL A 149 -17.98 -10.50 28.93
N MET A 150 -16.99 -11.18 28.35
CA MET A 150 -17.12 -11.80 27.03
C MET A 150 -18.24 -12.84 27.00
N ILE A 151 -18.32 -13.71 28.01
CA ILE A 151 -19.37 -14.74 28.10
C ILE A 151 -20.74 -14.08 28.28
N LEU A 152 -20.86 -13.12 29.21
CA LEU A 152 -22.12 -12.42 29.47
C LEU A 152 -22.62 -11.61 28.27
N ALA A 153 -21.70 -11.04 27.47
CA ALA A 153 -22.03 -10.33 26.24
C ALA A 153 -22.44 -11.28 25.10
N SER A 154 -22.10 -12.56 25.18
CA SER A 154 -22.31 -13.54 24.12
C SER A 154 -23.53 -14.44 24.35
N VAL A 155 -24.05 -14.51 25.58
CA VAL A 155 -25.31 -15.23 25.91
C VAL A 155 -26.53 -14.33 25.73
N SER A 156 -27.73 -14.92 25.62
CA SER A 156 -28.97 -14.14 25.58
C SER A 156 -29.15 -13.19 26.77
N GLU A 157 -29.64 -11.98 26.53
CA GLU A 157 -29.85 -10.93 27.55
C GLU A 157 -30.62 -11.43 28.77
N LYS A 158 -31.65 -12.26 28.55
CA LYS A 158 -32.46 -12.87 29.62
C LYS A 158 -31.65 -13.79 30.52
N LYS A 159 -30.70 -14.57 29.97
CA LYS A 159 -29.82 -15.44 30.77
C LYS A 159 -28.73 -14.62 31.45
N ALA A 160 -28.14 -13.66 30.75
CA ALA A 160 -27.17 -12.74 31.35
C ALA A 160 -27.75 -12.03 32.58
N ALA A 161 -28.99 -11.52 32.49
CA ALA A 161 -29.68 -10.88 33.61
C ALA A 161 -29.90 -11.84 34.80
N LYS A 162 -30.32 -13.09 34.53
CA LYS A 162 -30.47 -14.10 35.58
C LYS A 162 -29.15 -14.44 36.25
N ILE A 163 -28.08 -14.64 35.47
CA ILE A 163 -26.76 -14.95 35.98
C ILE A 163 -26.22 -13.80 36.83
N LEU A 164 -26.33 -12.55 36.35
CA LEU A 164 -25.92 -11.36 37.11
C LEU A 164 -26.70 -11.16 38.41
N GLY A 165 -27.92 -11.69 38.52
CA GLY A 165 -28.72 -11.68 39.75
C GLY A 165 -28.26 -12.69 40.81
N PHE A 166 -27.48 -13.70 40.43
CA PHE A 166 -26.89 -14.69 41.36
C PHE A 166 -25.41 -14.42 41.66
N VAL A 167 -24.77 -13.47 40.95
CA VAL A 167 -23.40 -13.02 41.22
C VAL A 167 -23.41 -11.98 42.33
N ASP A 168 -22.36 -11.96 43.17
CA ASP A 168 -22.14 -10.91 44.15
C ASP A 168 -22.33 -9.48 43.59
N VAL A 169 -22.96 -8.62 44.39
CA VAL A 169 -23.39 -7.27 43.99
C VAL A 169 -22.20 -6.43 43.49
N ASP A 170 -21.07 -6.47 44.19
CA ASP A 170 -19.91 -5.65 43.81
C ASP A 170 -19.30 -6.12 42.49
N LYS A 171 -19.25 -7.44 42.27
CA LYS A 171 -18.75 -8.01 41.01
C LYS A 171 -19.74 -7.76 39.86
N SER A 172 -21.04 -7.88 40.11
CA SER A 172 -22.10 -7.61 39.13
C SER A 172 -22.07 -6.17 38.62
N VAL A 173 -21.83 -5.19 39.50
CA VAL A 173 -21.66 -3.77 39.11
C VAL A 173 -20.42 -3.55 38.25
N ARG A 174 -19.29 -4.20 38.58
CA ARG A 174 -18.07 -4.12 37.76
C ARG A 174 -18.26 -4.71 36.37
N LEU A 175 -18.82 -5.91 36.28
CA LEU A 175 -19.13 -6.58 35.01
C LEU A 175 -20.10 -5.74 34.16
N SER A 176 -21.13 -5.18 34.78
CA SER A 176 -22.10 -4.29 34.10
C SER A 176 -21.45 -3.01 33.58
N ARG A 177 -20.48 -2.44 34.31
CA ARG A 177 -19.71 -1.27 33.86
C ARG A 177 -18.81 -1.62 32.68
N SER A 178 -18.17 -2.79 32.72
CA SER A 178 -17.29 -3.28 31.67
C SER A 178 -18.06 -3.65 30.39
N LEU A 179 -19.31 -4.12 30.51
CA LEU A 179 -20.21 -4.39 29.37
C LEU A 179 -20.65 -3.12 28.61
N ARG A 180 -20.68 -1.96 29.27
CA ARG A 180 -21.04 -0.68 28.63
C ARG A 180 -19.99 -0.22 27.61
N VAL A 181 -18.74 -0.67 27.73
CA VAL A 181 -17.63 -0.25 26.86
C VAL A 181 -17.60 -1.14 25.62
N LYS A 182 -18.59 -0.96 24.75
CA LYS A 182 -18.58 -1.53 23.40
C LYS A 182 -18.56 -0.38 22.39
N ASP A 183 -17.39 0.19 22.18
CA ASP A 183 -17.02 1.08 21.07
C ASP A 183 -15.94 0.42 20.21
#